data_AF-A0AAP2PC00-F1
#
_entry.id   AF-A0AAP2PC00-F1
#
_cell.length_a   1.000
_cell.length_b   1.000
_cell.length_c   1.000
_cell.angle_alpha   90.00
_cell.angle_beta   90.00
_cell.angle_gamma   90.00
#
_symmetry.space_group_name_H-M   'P 1'
#
loop_
_entity.id
_entity.type
_entity.pdbx_description
1 polymer ?
#
loop_
_entity_poly.entity_id
_entity_poly.type
_entity_poly.pdbx_seq_one_letter_code
_entity_poly.pdbx_strand_id
1 'polypeptide(L)'
;MSSIPIFLLEVGAVKTLEFGNAWRGAMYVWNYVATEYCGLPVFPPGFSEEGKADQMKVWNYGNNNPDMPEHEAIVLLSTMDHALLDPSQWERLVEAYEKFGEEHPNSSFGEQAKALRDVMESGEDMELLGIGWNQNTICPSKWVSYDDDGVMRVYDPARENSHFWMMEQLDEARRSAAEVEAAGGGA
;
A
#
# COMPACT_ATOMS: atom_id res chain seq x y z
N MET A 1 -19.98 9.43 5.67
CA MET A 1 -19.24 8.81 4.54
C MET A 1 -17.88 8.46 5.07
N SER A 2 -17.38 7.24 4.82
CA SER A 2 -16.02 6.86 5.22
C SER A 2 -15.05 7.47 4.21
N SER A 3 -14.14 8.33 4.66
CA SER A 3 -12.98 8.79 3.88
C SER A 3 -11.75 8.02 4.34
N ILE A 4 -10.85 7.70 3.41
CA ILE A 4 -9.52 7.20 3.75
C ILE A 4 -8.51 8.24 3.26
N PRO A 5 -7.62 8.70 4.14
CA PRO A 5 -6.54 9.59 3.78
C PRO A 5 -5.32 8.83 3.24
N ILE A 6 -4.67 9.41 2.25
CA ILE A 6 -3.22 9.23 2.03
C ILE A 6 -2.51 10.28 2.88
N PHE A 7 -1.51 9.86 3.65
CA PHE A 7 -0.71 10.74 4.49
C PHE A 7 0.62 11.02 3.83
N LEU A 8 0.92 12.29 3.65
CA LEU A 8 2.24 12.78 3.28
C LEU A 8 2.90 13.24 4.58
N LEU A 9 3.88 12.45 5.05
CA LEU A 9 4.55 12.69 6.34
C LEU A 9 5.64 13.71 6.12
N GLU A 10 5.49 14.91 6.67
CA GLU A 10 6.45 16.01 6.57
C GLU A 10 7.15 16.20 7.92
N VAL A 11 8.33 16.83 7.91
CA VAL A 11 9.02 17.21 9.15
C VAL A 11 8.14 18.17 9.96
N GLY A 12 7.53 17.66 11.04
CA GLY A 12 6.70 18.44 11.96
C GLY A 12 5.24 18.64 11.54
N ALA A 13 4.80 18.13 10.38
CA ALA A 13 3.40 18.18 9.95
C ALA A 13 2.97 16.90 9.21
N VAL A 14 1.65 16.70 9.10
CA VAL A 14 1.09 15.64 8.24
C VAL A 14 0.07 16.28 7.33
N LYS A 15 0.30 16.17 6.02
CA LYS A 15 -0.66 16.58 4.98
C LYS A 15 -1.49 15.37 4.58
N THR A 16 -2.81 15.54 4.53
CA THR A 16 -3.74 14.47 4.20
C THR A 16 -4.44 14.73 2.88
N LEU A 17 -4.43 13.75 1.99
CA LEU A 17 -5.26 13.72 0.79
C LEU A 17 -6.44 12.80 1.06
N GLU A 18 -7.65 13.36 1.16
CA GLU A 18 -8.85 12.58 1.49
C GLU A 18 -9.61 12.13 0.24
N PHE A 19 -9.95 10.84 0.20
CA PHE A 19 -10.74 10.25 -0.87
C PHE A 19 -12.03 9.66 -0.32
N GLY A 20 -13.15 10.00 -0.97
CA GLY A 20 -14.47 9.47 -0.60
C GLY A 20 -14.61 7.99 -0.97
N ASN A 21 -15.17 7.18 -0.05
CA ASN A 21 -15.44 5.76 -0.27
C ASN A 21 -14.21 4.90 -0.61
N ALA A 22 -13.00 5.27 -0.20
CA ALA A 22 -11.80 4.48 -0.49
C ALA A 22 -11.76 3.10 0.21
N TRP A 23 -12.69 2.78 1.13
CA TRP A 23 -12.91 1.38 1.57
C TRP A 23 -13.33 0.52 0.38
N ARG A 24 -14.03 1.13 -0.60
CA ARG A 24 -14.25 0.56 -1.93
C ARG A 24 -12.92 0.31 -2.64
N GLY A 25 -11.91 1.18 -2.49
CA GLY A 25 -10.56 1.00 -3.06
C GLY A 25 -9.89 -0.28 -2.56
N ALA A 26 -9.61 -0.39 -1.25
CA ALA A 26 -8.98 -1.58 -0.69
C ALA A 26 -9.82 -2.86 -0.89
N MET A 27 -11.13 -2.82 -0.61
CA MET A 27 -12.00 -3.96 -0.86
C MET A 27 -12.07 -4.34 -2.34
N TYR A 28 -11.99 -3.37 -3.26
CA TYR A 28 -11.96 -3.64 -4.70
C TYR A 28 -10.69 -4.41 -5.06
N VAL A 29 -9.53 -3.97 -4.58
CA VAL A 29 -8.24 -4.66 -4.79
C VAL A 29 -8.29 -6.06 -4.20
N TRP A 30 -8.76 -6.21 -2.95
CA TRP A 30 -8.83 -7.52 -2.31
C TRP A 30 -9.79 -8.47 -3.02
N ASN A 31 -10.93 -7.98 -3.50
CA ASN A 31 -11.86 -8.79 -4.31
C ASN A 31 -11.26 -9.16 -5.66
N TYR A 32 -10.59 -8.22 -6.33
CA TYR A 32 -9.88 -8.45 -7.57
C TYR A 32 -8.83 -9.55 -7.39
N VAL A 33 -7.94 -9.42 -6.41
CA VAL A 33 -6.92 -10.44 -6.13
C VAL A 33 -7.52 -11.78 -5.71
N ALA A 34 -8.57 -11.76 -4.89
CA ALA A 34 -9.27 -12.99 -4.51
C ALA A 34 -9.81 -13.76 -5.72
N THR A 35 -10.40 -13.04 -6.69
CA THR A 35 -11.05 -13.64 -7.86
C THR A 35 -10.07 -14.05 -8.96
N GLU A 36 -9.22 -13.13 -9.39
CA GLU A 36 -8.30 -13.36 -10.51
C GLU A 36 -7.15 -14.31 -10.14
N TYR A 37 -6.66 -14.21 -8.90
CA TYR A 37 -5.41 -14.87 -8.52
C TYR A 37 -5.58 -16.02 -7.54
N CYS A 38 -6.55 -15.94 -6.63
CA CYS A 38 -6.75 -16.96 -5.59
C CYS A 38 -7.87 -17.96 -5.90
N GLY A 39 -8.63 -17.77 -6.99
CA GLY A 39 -9.74 -18.65 -7.35
C GLY A 39 -10.92 -18.60 -6.37
N LEU A 40 -11.02 -17.53 -5.58
CA LEU A 40 -12.09 -17.30 -4.62
C LEU A 40 -13.21 -16.48 -5.29
N PRO A 41 -14.49 -16.72 -4.95
CA PRO A 41 -15.59 -15.95 -5.56
C PRO A 41 -15.63 -14.48 -5.16
N VAL A 42 -15.05 -14.15 -3.99
CA VAL A 42 -15.00 -12.81 -3.39
C VAL A 42 -13.95 -12.83 -2.27
N PHE A 43 -13.51 -11.66 -1.82
CA PHE A 43 -12.66 -11.57 -0.63
C PHE A 43 -13.37 -12.19 0.59
N PRO A 44 -12.76 -13.17 1.27
CA PRO A 44 -13.42 -13.98 2.28
C PRO A 44 -13.65 -13.20 3.58
N PRO A 45 -14.78 -13.46 4.27
CA PRO A 45 -14.99 -12.93 5.61
C PRO A 45 -14.08 -13.67 6.63
N GLY A 46 -13.27 -12.94 7.38
CA GLY A 46 -12.33 -13.47 8.38
C GLY A 46 -12.94 -14.01 9.68
N PHE A 47 -14.20 -14.48 9.66
CA PHE A 47 -14.92 -14.95 10.86
C PHE A 47 -14.60 -16.41 11.24
N SER A 48 -13.99 -17.18 10.32
CA SER A 48 -13.52 -18.55 10.56
C SER A 48 -12.00 -18.64 10.34
N GLU A 49 -11.37 -19.70 10.85
CA GLU A 49 -9.94 -19.95 10.61
C GLU A 49 -9.64 -20.15 9.12
N GLU A 50 -10.54 -20.82 8.39
CA GLU A 50 -10.46 -20.95 6.93
C GLU A 50 -10.55 -19.58 6.24
N GLY A 51 -11.52 -18.74 6.65
CA GLY A 51 -11.67 -17.39 6.11
C GLY A 51 -10.43 -16.53 6.35
N LYS A 52 -9.83 -16.59 7.55
CA LYS A 52 -8.57 -15.90 7.85
C LYS A 52 -7.41 -16.42 7.00
N ALA A 53 -7.31 -17.73 6.81
CA ALA A 53 -6.28 -18.32 5.96
C ALA A 53 -6.42 -17.84 4.51
N ASP A 54 -7.65 -17.75 4.00
CA ASP A 54 -7.91 -17.23 2.66
C ASP A 54 -7.65 -15.72 2.56
N GLN A 55 -7.94 -14.92 3.59
CA GLN A 55 -7.53 -13.52 3.65
C GLN A 55 -6.00 -13.38 3.54
N MET A 56 -5.26 -14.21 4.27
CA MET A 56 -3.80 -14.22 4.22
C MET A 56 -3.26 -14.62 2.84
N LYS A 57 -3.94 -15.51 2.11
CA LYS A 57 -3.56 -15.84 0.72
C LYS A 57 -3.67 -14.61 -0.18
N VAL A 58 -4.77 -13.87 -0.07
CA VAL A 58 -5.00 -12.66 -0.87
C VAL A 58 -3.99 -11.58 -0.51
N TRP A 59 -3.83 -11.27 0.78
CA TRP A 59 -2.95 -10.19 1.23
C TRP A 59 -1.47 -10.45 0.96
N ASN A 60 -1.04 -11.72 1.03
CA ASN A 60 0.34 -12.10 0.73
C ASN A 60 0.57 -12.48 -0.74
N TYR A 61 -0.44 -12.33 -1.62
CA TYR A 61 -0.33 -12.85 -3.00
C TYR A 61 0.87 -12.27 -3.73
N GLY A 62 1.03 -10.94 -3.76
CA GLY A 62 2.15 -10.28 -4.45
C GLY A 62 3.53 -10.61 -3.88
N ASN A 63 3.63 -10.91 -2.59
CA ASN A 63 4.90 -11.34 -1.97
C ASN A 63 5.25 -12.79 -2.33
N ASN A 64 4.23 -13.65 -2.50
CA ASN A 64 4.42 -15.08 -2.77
C ASN A 64 4.46 -15.43 -4.26
N ASN A 65 4.02 -14.51 -5.12
CA ASN A 65 3.89 -14.71 -6.57
C ASN A 65 4.60 -13.54 -7.27
N PRO A 66 5.92 -13.64 -7.46
CA PRO A 66 6.77 -12.56 -7.99
C PRO A 66 6.44 -12.19 -9.45
N ASP A 67 5.72 -13.07 -10.15
CA ASP A 67 5.20 -12.90 -11.50
C ASP A 67 3.93 -12.03 -11.56
N MET A 68 3.31 -11.72 -10.41
CA MET A 68 2.23 -10.73 -10.34
C MET A 68 2.69 -9.41 -10.98
N PRO A 69 1.88 -8.80 -11.87
CA PRO A 69 2.19 -7.51 -12.45
C PRO A 69 2.52 -6.47 -11.38
N GLU A 70 3.57 -5.70 -11.62
CA GLU A 70 4.13 -4.80 -10.61
C GLU A 70 3.16 -3.74 -10.11
N HIS A 71 2.42 -3.13 -11.03
CA HIS A 71 1.46 -2.10 -10.69
C HIS A 71 0.35 -2.62 -9.75
N GLU A 72 -0.07 -3.87 -9.94
CA GLU A 72 -1.06 -4.52 -9.07
C GLU A 72 -0.45 -4.90 -7.72
N ALA A 73 0.79 -5.39 -7.69
CA ALA A 73 1.49 -5.73 -6.45
C ALA A 73 1.71 -4.47 -5.57
N ILE A 74 2.10 -3.35 -6.18
CA ILE A 74 2.24 -2.05 -5.52
C ILE A 74 0.89 -1.60 -4.93
N VAL A 75 -0.18 -1.66 -5.73
CA VAL A 75 -1.54 -1.31 -5.30
C VAL A 75 -2.05 -2.23 -4.18
N LEU A 76 -1.74 -3.52 -4.22
CA LEU A 76 -2.07 -4.44 -3.13
C LEU A 76 -1.33 -4.05 -1.85
N LEU A 77 -0.02 -3.83 -1.92
CA LEU A 77 0.78 -3.48 -0.75
C LEU A 77 0.37 -2.17 -0.11
N SER A 78 -0.03 -1.16 -0.90
CA SER A 78 -0.51 0.12 -0.37
C SER A 78 -1.87 0.02 0.35
N THR A 79 -2.56 -1.13 0.26
CA THR A 79 -3.78 -1.40 1.04
C THR A 79 -3.51 -2.00 2.42
N MET A 80 -2.27 -2.37 2.71
CA MET A 80 -1.89 -3.02 3.96
C MET A 80 -1.67 -1.99 5.07
N ASP A 81 -2.02 -2.39 6.30
CA ASP A 81 -1.69 -1.62 7.48
C ASP A 81 -0.17 -1.46 7.59
N HIS A 82 0.30 -0.29 8.03
CA HIS A 82 1.73 0.00 8.23
C HIS A 82 2.61 -0.01 6.97
N ALA A 83 2.03 -0.10 5.78
CA ALA A 83 2.76 0.12 4.54
C ALA A 83 3.21 1.58 4.44
N LEU A 84 4.51 1.79 4.23
CA LEU A 84 5.09 3.10 4.00
C LEU A 84 5.91 3.08 2.71
N LEU A 85 5.82 4.17 1.96
CA LEU A 85 6.61 4.39 0.76
C LEU A 85 7.72 5.41 1.03
N ASP A 86 8.93 5.07 0.60
CA ASP A 86 10.04 6.00 0.51
C ASP A 86 9.74 7.08 -0.56
N PRO A 87 9.82 8.39 -0.25
CA PRO A 87 9.50 9.45 -1.19
C PRO A 87 10.32 9.44 -2.49
N SER A 88 11.52 8.85 -2.50
CA SER A 88 12.32 8.66 -3.71
C SER A 88 11.67 7.73 -4.74
N GLN A 89 10.70 6.92 -4.31
CA GLN A 89 9.93 5.99 -5.14
C GLN A 89 8.52 6.51 -5.46
N TRP A 90 8.24 7.80 -5.21
CA TRP A 90 6.92 8.39 -5.42
C TRP A 90 6.42 8.21 -6.86
N GLU A 91 7.26 8.48 -7.86
CA GLU A 91 6.86 8.33 -9.27
C GLU A 91 6.39 6.90 -9.60
N ARG A 92 7.11 5.88 -9.11
CA ARG A 92 6.75 4.46 -9.26
C ARG A 92 5.38 4.12 -8.68
N LEU A 93 5.02 4.73 -7.55
CA LEU A 93 3.67 4.58 -6.96
C LEU A 93 2.60 5.22 -7.86
N VAL A 94 2.84 6.44 -8.34
CA VAL A 94 1.86 7.15 -9.18
C VAL A 94 1.60 6.38 -10.46
N GLU A 95 2.65 5.92 -11.15
CA GLU A 95 2.51 5.12 -12.37
C GLU A 95 1.73 3.82 -12.12
N ALA A 96 1.97 3.15 -10.99
CA ALA A 96 1.22 1.96 -10.60
C ALA A 96 -0.27 2.26 -10.38
N TYR A 97 -0.57 3.37 -9.69
CA TYR A 97 -1.95 3.79 -9.43
C TYR A 97 -2.68 4.23 -10.70
N GLU A 98 -1.99 4.91 -11.61
CA GLU A 98 -2.54 5.30 -12.92
C GLU A 98 -2.90 4.08 -13.73
N LYS A 99 -1.94 3.16 -13.91
CA LYS A 99 -2.15 1.95 -14.69
C LYS A 99 -3.27 1.08 -14.11
N PHE A 100 -3.26 0.85 -12.80
CA PHE A 100 -4.35 0.11 -12.15
C PHE A 100 -5.69 0.84 -12.30
N GLY A 101 -5.71 2.17 -12.18
CA GLY A 101 -6.91 2.98 -12.38
C GLY A 101 -7.47 2.89 -13.81
N GLU A 102 -6.62 2.82 -14.82
CA GLU A 102 -7.01 2.63 -16.23
C GLU A 102 -7.65 1.25 -16.47
N GLU A 103 -7.05 0.20 -15.92
CA GLU A 103 -7.56 -1.19 -16.00
C GLU A 103 -8.83 -1.37 -15.15
N HIS A 104 -8.97 -0.60 -14.08
CA HIS A 104 -10.05 -0.68 -13.10
C HIS A 104 -10.75 0.67 -12.88
N PRO A 105 -11.54 1.17 -13.86
CA PRO A 105 -12.13 2.52 -13.83
C PRO A 105 -13.19 2.72 -12.73
N ASN A 106 -13.66 1.63 -12.11
CA ASN A 106 -14.57 1.69 -10.96
C ASN A 106 -13.85 1.75 -9.60
N SER A 107 -12.52 1.62 -9.59
CA SER A 107 -11.69 1.84 -8.42
C SER A 107 -11.51 3.33 -8.13
N SER A 108 -10.83 3.69 -7.03
CA SER A 108 -10.45 5.07 -6.72
C SER A 108 -8.96 5.34 -6.99
N PHE A 109 -8.23 4.44 -7.64
CA PHE A 109 -6.78 4.58 -7.81
C PHE A 109 -6.40 5.63 -8.86
N GLY A 110 -7.17 5.79 -9.94
CA GLY A 110 -6.95 6.88 -10.90
C GLY A 110 -7.10 8.28 -10.27
N GLU A 111 -8.09 8.46 -9.38
CA GLU A 111 -8.28 9.70 -8.63
C GLU A 111 -7.13 9.95 -7.64
N GLN A 112 -6.67 8.89 -6.94
CA GLN A 112 -5.52 8.96 -6.04
C GLN A 112 -4.23 9.30 -6.79
N ALA A 113 -3.99 8.68 -7.94
CA ALA A 113 -2.81 8.93 -8.76
C ALA A 113 -2.78 10.39 -9.21
N LYS A 114 -3.92 10.90 -9.71
CA LYS A 114 -4.05 12.30 -10.09
C LYS A 114 -3.72 13.24 -8.93
N ALA A 115 -4.30 13.01 -7.74
CA ALA A 115 -4.06 13.88 -6.59
C ALA A 115 -2.59 13.84 -6.13
N LEU A 116 -1.95 12.67 -6.14
CA LEU A 116 -0.53 12.52 -5.84
C LEU A 116 0.33 13.28 -6.86
N ARG A 117 0.03 13.14 -8.15
CA ARG A 117 0.72 13.85 -9.23
C ARG A 117 0.56 15.36 -9.13
N ASP A 118 -0.66 15.84 -8.88
CA ASP A 118 -0.93 17.27 -8.69
C ASP A 118 -0.11 17.85 -7.52
N VAL A 119 0.11 17.08 -6.43
CA VAL A 119 0.99 17.50 -5.32
C VAL A 119 2.45 17.53 -5.75
N MET A 120 2.96 16.48 -6.42
CA MET A 120 4.34 16.47 -6.93
C MET A 120 4.62 17.66 -7.86
N GLU A 121 3.68 17.97 -8.75
CA GLU A 121 3.81 19.04 -9.75
C GLU A 121 3.62 20.45 -9.19
N SER A 122 2.96 20.58 -8.03
CA SER A 122 2.73 21.88 -7.39
C SER A 122 4.02 22.60 -6.99
N GLY A 123 5.13 21.86 -6.86
CA GLY A 123 6.43 22.41 -6.46
C GLY A 123 6.46 22.93 -5.03
N GLU A 124 5.51 22.50 -4.18
CA GLU A 124 5.63 22.71 -2.74
C GLU A 124 6.90 22.00 -2.25
N ASP A 125 7.85 22.76 -1.70
CA ASP A 125 9.07 22.22 -1.09
C ASP A 125 8.70 21.41 0.17
N MET A 126 8.32 20.15 -0.05
CA MET A 126 7.93 19.21 0.99
C MET A 126 9.12 18.32 1.32
N GLU A 127 9.67 18.47 2.53
CA GLU A 127 10.63 17.51 3.08
C GLU A 127 9.86 16.29 3.62
N LEU A 128 9.57 15.36 2.72
CA LEU A 128 8.84 14.15 3.06
C LEU A 128 9.73 13.12 3.75
N LEU A 129 9.18 12.56 4.82
CA LEU A 129 9.69 11.42 5.55
C LEU A 129 9.14 10.09 5.00
N GLY A 130 7.94 10.13 4.41
CA GLY A 130 7.28 8.96 3.84
C GLY A 130 5.85 9.24 3.37
N ILE A 131 5.31 8.32 2.58
CA ILE A 131 3.91 8.35 2.14
C ILE A 131 3.22 7.09 2.67
N GLY A 132 2.16 7.26 3.45
CA GLY A 132 1.46 6.19 4.14
C GLY A 132 -0.06 6.21 3.93
N TRP A 133 -0.73 5.14 4.36
CA TRP A 133 -2.17 4.96 4.20
C TRP A 133 -2.84 4.56 5.49
N ASN A 134 -4.16 4.70 5.53
CA ASN A 134 -5.00 4.16 6.59
C ASN A 134 -6.29 3.62 5.97
N GLN A 135 -6.22 2.41 5.41
CA GLN A 135 -7.22 1.89 4.46
C GLN A 135 -8.44 1.23 5.12
N ASN A 136 -8.47 1.13 6.46
CA ASN A 136 -9.65 0.62 7.16
C ASN A 136 -9.87 1.36 8.49
N THR A 137 -11.13 1.42 8.92
CA THR A 137 -11.53 2.13 10.15
C THR A 137 -11.16 1.37 11.44
N ILE A 138 -10.51 0.21 11.33
CA ILE A 138 -10.25 -0.71 12.45
C ILE A 138 -8.81 -0.57 12.95
N CYS A 139 -7.86 -0.36 12.04
CA CYS A 139 -6.49 0.00 12.36
C CYS A 139 -6.20 1.40 11.81
N PRO A 140 -6.50 2.46 12.56
CA PRO A 140 -6.06 3.76 12.16
C PRO A 140 -4.53 3.79 12.27
N SER A 141 -3.79 3.49 11.21
CA SER A 141 -2.39 3.89 11.13
C SER A 141 -2.41 5.42 11.25
N LYS A 142 -2.14 5.90 12.47
CA LYS A 142 -2.30 7.32 12.78
C LYS A 142 -1.14 8.14 12.23
N TRP A 143 -0.06 7.47 11.80
CA TRP A 143 1.21 8.08 11.39
C TRP A 143 1.63 9.22 12.33
N VAL A 144 1.40 8.99 13.61
CA VAL A 144 1.86 9.80 14.73
C VAL A 144 2.58 8.90 15.71
N SER A 145 3.47 9.51 16.47
CA SER A 145 4.19 8.92 17.58
C SER A 145 4.00 9.80 18.82
N TYR A 146 4.43 9.32 19.99
CA TYR A 146 4.41 10.07 21.23
C TYR A 146 5.82 10.04 21.83
N ASP A 147 6.31 11.19 22.29
CA ASP A 147 7.57 11.23 23.05
C ASP A 147 7.38 10.77 24.50
N ASP A 148 8.48 10.75 25.26
CA ASP A 148 8.50 10.30 26.65
C ASP A 148 7.60 11.14 27.58
N ASP A 149 7.30 12.39 27.19
CA ASP A 149 6.40 13.30 27.89
C ASP A 149 4.93 13.16 27.44
N GLY A 150 4.65 12.25 26.50
CA GLY A 150 3.33 12.00 25.94
C GLY A 150 2.88 13.05 24.92
N VAL A 151 3.80 13.85 24.39
CA VAL A 151 3.50 14.84 23.34
C VAL A 151 3.43 14.13 21.99
N MET A 152 2.32 14.34 21.28
CA MET A 152 2.11 13.78 19.96
C MET A 152 3.04 14.44 18.93
N ARG A 153 3.72 13.63 18.13
CA ARG A 153 4.56 14.05 17.01
C ARG A 153 4.22 13.28 15.73
N VAL A 154 4.69 13.77 14.59
CA VAL A 154 4.63 13.04 13.32
C VAL A 154 5.48 11.77 13.44
N TYR A 155 5.02 10.70 12.81
CA TYR A 155 5.80 9.47 12.68
C TYR A 155 7.06 9.73 11.85
N ASP A 156 8.22 9.37 12.40
CA ASP A 156 9.54 9.51 11.81
C ASP A 156 10.13 8.11 11.56
N PRO A 157 10.11 7.61 10.31
CA PRO A 157 10.60 6.26 10.01
C PRO A 157 12.10 6.07 10.30
N ALA A 158 12.87 7.14 10.58
CA ALA A 158 14.25 7.01 11.07
C ALA A 158 14.33 6.69 12.58
N ARG A 159 13.25 6.92 13.34
CA ARG A 159 13.16 6.69 14.80
C ARG A 159 12.24 5.54 15.15
N GLU A 160 11.19 5.34 14.37
CA GLU A 160 10.19 4.29 14.57
C GLU A 160 10.33 3.13 13.57
N ASN A 161 9.88 1.94 13.97
CA ASN A 161 10.06 0.69 13.21
C ASN A 161 8.77 -0.14 13.07
N SER A 162 7.61 0.47 13.33
CA SER A 162 6.31 -0.18 13.19
C SER A 162 5.78 -0.19 11.75
N HIS A 163 6.58 0.28 10.78
CA HIS A 163 6.26 0.29 9.36
C HIS A 163 7.07 -0.77 8.61
N PHE A 164 6.66 -1.06 7.39
CA PHE A 164 7.52 -1.73 6.41
C PHE A 164 7.59 -0.88 5.14
N TRP A 165 8.76 -0.86 4.50
CA TRP A 165 8.96 -0.19 3.23
C TRP A 165 8.42 -1.05 2.10
N MET A 166 7.26 -0.64 1.55
CA MET A 166 6.52 -1.48 0.61
C MET A 166 7.32 -1.85 -0.65
N MET A 167 8.11 -0.91 -1.19
CA MET A 167 8.90 -1.15 -2.39
C MET A 167 10.10 -2.06 -2.11
N GLU A 168 10.79 -1.87 -0.98
CA GLU A 168 11.88 -2.75 -0.57
C GLU A 168 11.40 -4.19 -0.39
N GLN A 169 10.24 -4.37 0.27
CA GLN A 169 9.64 -5.69 0.45
C GLN A 169 9.32 -6.37 -0.89
N LEU A 170 8.75 -5.61 -1.84
CA LEU A 170 8.43 -6.12 -3.18
C LEU A 170 9.70 -6.52 -3.96
N ASP A 171 10.70 -5.65 -3.94
CA ASP A 171 11.96 -5.86 -4.67
C ASP A 171 12.75 -7.04 -4.07
N GLU A 172 12.72 -7.21 -2.75
CA GLU A 172 13.33 -8.35 -2.06
C GLU A 172 12.64 -9.68 -2.41
N ALA A 173 11.31 -9.70 -2.42
CA ALA A 173 10.53 -10.90 -2.79
C ALA A 173 10.84 -11.34 -4.23
N ARG A 174 10.90 -10.39 -5.17
CA ARG A 174 11.23 -10.66 -6.57
C ARG A 174 12.67 -11.09 -6.78
N ARG A 175 13.63 -10.48 -6.07
CA ARG A 175 15.04 -10.89 -6.13
C ARG A 175 15.23 -12.31 -5.59
N SER A 176 14.64 -12.61 -4.44
CA SER A 176 14.70 -13.93 -3.83
C SER A 176 14.18 -15.02 -4.76
N ALA A 177 13.07 -14.76 -5.47
CA ALA A 177 12.54 -15.68 -6.45
C ALA A 177 13.47 -15.91 -7.65
N ALA A 178 14.05 -14.84 -8.21
CA ALA A 178 14.99 -14.93 -9.32
C ALA A 178 16.25 -15.74 -8.96
N GLU A 179 16.74 -15.61 -7.72
CA GLU A 179 17.88 -16.39 -7.22
C GLU A 179 17.56 -17.89 -7.10
N VAL A 180 16.35 -18.24 -6.64
CA VAL A 180 15.90 -19.64 -6.57
C VAL A 180 15.77 -20.26 -7.96
N GLU A 181 15.20 -19.54 -8.93
CA GLU A 181 15.10 -20.01 -10.31
C GLU A 181 16.49 -20.23 -10.93
N ALA A 182 17.41 -19.28 -10.72
CA ALA A 182 18.79 -19.40 -11.21
C ALA A 182 19.54 -20.59 -10.59
N ALA A 183 19.28 -20.91 -9.31
CA ALA A 183 19.88 -22.06 -8.64
C ALA A 183 19.24 -23.41 -9.04
N GLY A 184 17.95 -23.42 -9.37
CA GLY A 184 17.19 -24.63 -9.76
C GLY A 184 17.32 -25.03 -11.23
N GLY A 185 17.69 -24.11 -12.13
CA GLY A 185 17.86 -24.35 -13.57
C GLY A 185 19.15 -25.08 -14.00
N GLY A 186 19.96 -25.56 -13.05
CA GLY A 186 21.26 -26.18 -13.29
C GLY A 186 21.32 -27.71 -13.18
N ALA A 187 20.18 -28.41 -13.25
CA ALA A 187 20.09 -29.87 -13.14
C ALA A 187 19.76 -30.57 -14.47
#